data_AF-G4Z4P9-F1
#
_entry.id   AF-G4Z4P9-F1
#
_cell.length_a   1.000
_cell.length_b   1.000
_cell.length_c   1.000
_cell.angle_alpha   90.00
_cell.angle_beta   90.00
_cell.angle_gamma   90.00
#
_symmetry.space_group_name_H-M   'P 1'
#
loop_
_entity.id
_entity.type
_entity.pdbx_description
1 polymer ?
#
loop_
_entity_poly.entity_id
_entity_poly.type
_entity_poly.pdbx_seq_one_letter_code
_entity_poly.pdbx_strand_id
1 'polypeptide(L)'
;PVMLLLDDFSGHWVDGVVEYARSLNVVLQKVPPGLTWLSQPVDAVWIKPLKDRLRAAWVAFLRDQLKLYTASNSTEKFTMSAPQRSTIVKWVVSA
;
A
#
# COMPACT_ATOMS: atom_id res chain seq x y z
N PRO A 1 -7.08 -23.26 -18.90
CA PRO A 1 -6.01 -22.24 -18.97
C PRO A 1 -6.19 -21.21 -17.85
N VAL A 2 -5.11 -20.89 -17.14
CA VAL A 2 -5.11 -19.90 -16.05
C VAL A 2 -4.63 -18.57 -16.62
N MET A 3 -5.26 -17.46 -16.25
CA MET A 3 -4.81 -16.12 -16.63
C MET A 3 -4.22 -15.40 -15.43
N LEU A 4 -3.03 -14.82 -15.60
CA LEU A 4 -2.41 -13.92 -14.63
C LEU A 4 -2.44 -12.50 -15.17
N LEU A 5 -3.05 -11.60 -14.39
CA LEU A 5 -3.07 -10.16 -14.65
C LEU A 5 -1.91 -9.52 -13.88
N LEU A 6 -0.98 -8.92 -14.62
CA LEU A 6 0.21 -8.29 -14.06
C LEU A 6 0.35 -6.86 -14.58
N ASP A 7 0.99 -6.00 -13.80
CA ASP A 7 1.33 -4.64 -14.22
C ASP A 7 2.39 -4.62 -15.33
N ASP A 8 2.68 -3.42 -15.82
CA ASP A 8 3.68 -3.18 -16.86
C ASP A 8 5.13 -3.19 -16.32
N PHE A 9 5.38 -3.71 -15.11
CA PHE A 9 6.74 -3.82 -14.60
C PHE A 9 7.56 -4.73 -15.52
N SER A 10 8.66 -4.21 -16.07
CA SER A 10 9.45 -4.89 -17.12
C SER A 10 9.93 -6.28 -16.72
N GLY A 11 10.19 -6.52 -15.43
CA GLY A 11 10.59 -7.82 -14.91
C GLY A 11 9.55 -8.93 -15.09
N HIS A 12 8.26 -8.61 -15.22
CA HIS A 12 7.19 -9.58 -15.49
C HIS A 12 7.17 -10.06 -16.95
N TRP A 13 7.87 -9.37 -17.85
CA TRP A 13 7.73 -9.54 -19.29
C TRP A 13 9.03 -9.95 -20.00
N VAL A 14 10.06 -10.35 -19.24
CA VAL A 14 11.30 -10.90 -19.82
C VAL A 14 11.03 -12.26 -20.47
N ASP A 15 11.77 -12.60 -21.53
CA ASP A 15 11.53 -13.80 -22.34
C ASP A 15 11.41 -15.07 -21.50
N GLY A 16 12.31 -15.26 -20.52
CA GLY A 16 12.28 -16.43 -19.63
C GLY A 16 10.99 -16.55 -18.80
N VAL A 17 10.39 -15.44 -18.38
CA VAL A 17 9.12 -15.45 -17.64
C VAL A 17 7.96 -15.82 -18.58
N VAL A 18 7.94 -15.24 -19.78
CA VAL A 18 6.88 -15.49 -20.77
C VAL A 18 6.93 -16.94 -21.28
N GLU A 19 8.12 -17.45 -21.57
CA GLU A 19 8.32 -18.84 -21.98
C GLU A 19 7.93 -19.83 -20.88
N TYR A 20 8.29 -19.53 -19.63
CA TYR A 20 7.90 -20.38 -18.50
C TYR A 20 6.39 -20.37 -18.25
N ALA A 21 5.75 -19.20 -18.31
CA ALA A 21 4.29 -19.13 -18.21
C ALA A 21 3.60 -19.96 -19.31
N ARG A 22 4.12 -19.90 -20.54
CA ARG A 22 3.62 -20.70 -21.67
C ARG A 22 3.78 -22.20 -21.42
N SER A 23 4.91 -22.66 -20.87
CA SER A 23 5.12 -24.08 -20.57
C SER A 23 4.15 -24.61 -19.50
N LEU A 24 3.66 -23.72 -18.62
CA LEU A 24 2.64 -24.01 -17.61
C LEU A 24 1.20 -23.83 -18.10
N ASN A 25 0.97 -23.51 -19.39
CA ASN A 25 -0.35 -23.16 -19.94
C ASN A 25 -1.03 -21.99 -19.18
N VAL A 26 -0.21 -21.01 -18.77
CA VAL A 26 -0.62 -19.76 -18.13
C VAL A 26 -0.58 -18.63 -19.15
N VAL A 27 -1.67 -17.88 -19.26
CA VAL A 27 -1.79 -16.69 -20.10
C VAL A 27 -1.44 -15.47 -19.25
N LEU A 28 -0.40 -14.73 -19.64
CA LEU A 28 -0.07 -13.45 -19.02
C LEU A 28 -0.81 -12.32 -19.72
N GLN A 29 -1.51 -11.50 -18.95
CA GLN A 29 -2.24 -10.34 -19.45
C GLN A 29 -1.77 -9.07 -18.74
N LYS A 30 -1.41 -8.06 -19.53
CA LYS A 30 -0.90 -6.79 -19.03
C LYS A 30 -2.04 -5.86 -18.64
N VAL A 31 -1.92 -5.24 -17.46
CA VAL A 31 -2.75 -4.09 -17.06
C VAL A 31 -2.16 -2.82 -17.69
N PRO A 32 -2.97 -1.94 -18.31
CA PRO A 32 -2.47 -0.72 -18.92
C PRO A 32 -1.62 0.13 -17.95
N PRO A 33 -0.43 0.60 -18.38
CA PRO A 33 0.41 1.43 -17.54
C PRO A 33 -0.30 2.73 -17.12
N GLY A 34 0.02 3.21 -15.92
CA GLY A 34 -0.59 4.42 -15.34
C GLY A 34 -1.98 4.22 -14.74
N LEU A 35 -2.65 3.10 -15.02
CA LEU A 35 -3.98 2.76 -14.47
C LEU A 35 -3.95 1.60 -13.49
N THR A 36 -2.78 1.10 -13.10
CA THR A 36 -2.65 -0.06 -12.19
C THR A 36 -3.45 0.12 -10.90
N TRP A 37 -3.43 1.32 -10.29
CA TRP A 37 -4.16 1.62 -9.06
C TRP A 37 -5.69 1.45 -9.17
N LEU A 38 -6.23 1.51 -10.40
CA LEU A 38 -7.66 1.39 -10.69
C LEU A 38 -8.00 0.01 -11.28
N SER A 39 -7.19 -0.44 -12.24
CA SER A 39 -7.48 -1.59 -13.09
C SER A 39 -6.86 -2.89 -12.59
N GLN A 40 -5.84 -2.83 -11.71
CA GLN A 40 -5.27 -4.03 -11.10
C GLN A 40 -6.07 -4.40 -9.84
N PRO A 41 -6.70 -5.58 -9.80
CA PRO A 41 -7.56 -5.95 -8.67
C PRO A 41 -6.83 -5.96 -7.33
N VAL A 42 -5.56 -6.39 -7.30
CA VAL A 42 -4.74 -6.40 -6.07
C VAL A 42 -4.60 -4.99 -5.51
N ASP A 43 -4.30 -4.00 -6.36
CA ASP A 43 -4.12 -2.62 -5.92
C ASP A 43 -5.44 -1.97 -5.51
N ALA A 44 -6.47 -2.11 -6.34
CA ALA A 44 -7.75 -1.45 -6.14
C ALA A 44 -8.57 -2.05 -4.99
N VAL A 45 -8.53 -3.37 -4.81
CA VAL A 45 -9.45 -4.08 -3.90
C VAL A 45 -8.78 -4.48 -2.59
N TRP A 46 -7.50 -4.84 -2.59
CA TRP A 46 -6.82 -5.30 -1.37
C TRP A 46 -5.92 -4.22 -0.78
N ILE A 47 -5.02 -3.67 -1.59
CA ILE A 47 -4.01 -2.73 -1.11
C ILE A 47 -4.61 -1.35 -0.81
N LYS A 48 -5.55 -0.86 -1.64
CA LYS A 48 -6.16 0.46 -1.43
C LYS A 48 -6.92 0.55 -0.10
N PRO A 49 -7.82 -0.38 0.28
CA PRO A 49 -8.47 -0.31 1.59
C PRO A 49 -7.50 -0.42 2.77
N LEU A 50 -6.48 -1.28 2.67
CA LEU A 50 -5.41 -1.38 3.66
C LEU A 50 -4.67 -0.03 3.83
N LYS A 51 -4.21 0.56 2.73
CA LYS A 51 -3.52 1.86 2.74
C LYS A 51 -4.41 2.98 3.28
N ASP A 52 -5.70 2.98 2.96
CA ASP A 52 -6.63 3.99 3.47
C ASP A 52 -6.80 3.91 4.99
N ARG A 53 -6.95 2.71 5.54
CA ARG A 53 -7.08 2.52 7.00
C ARG A 53 -5.80 2.87 7.74
N LEU A 54 -4.64 2.45 7.22
CA LEU A 54 -3.35 2.85 7.76
C LEU A 54 -3.17 4.38 7.72
N ARG A 55 -3.60 5.03 6.63
CA ARG A 55 -3.54 6.49 6.51
C ARG A 55 -4.50 7.18 7.48
N ALA A 56 -5.68 6.63 7.72
CA ALA A 56 -6.60 7.15 8.73
C ALA A 56 -6.00 7.08 10.14
N ALA A 57 -5.40 5.94 10.50
CA ALA A 57 -4.73 5.75 11.78
C ALA A 57 -3.53 6.71 11.96
N TRP A 58 -2.73 6.87 10.90
CA TRP A 58 -1.64 7.85 10.87
C TRP A 58 -2.13 9.29 11.11
N VAL A 59 -3.17 9.71 10.39
CA VAL A 59 -3.73 11.07 10.53
C VAL A 59 -4.31 11.28 11.93
N ALA A 60 -4.98 10.28 12.50
CA ALA A 60 -5.49 10.33 13.88
C ALA A 60 -4.34 10.51 14.88
N PHE A 61 -3.28 9.71 14.75
CA PHE A 61 -2.08 9.79 15.58
C PHE A 61 -1.41 11.18 15.53
N LEU A 62 -1.29 11.79 14.34
CA LEU A 62 -0.75 13.15 14.22
C LEU A 62 -1.65 14.21 14.84
N ARG A 63 -2.97 14.08 14.67
CA ARG A 63 -3.95 15.00 15.26
C ARG A 63 -3.90 14.94 16.79
N ASP A 64 -3.74 13.77 17.37
CA ASP A 64 -3.66 13.62 18.82
C ASP A 64 -2.36 14.21 19.39
N GLN A 65 -1.24 14.08 18.69
CA GLN A 65 0.00 14.79 19.05
C GLN A 65 -0.18 16.31 19.06
N LEU A 66 -0.85 16.86 18.05
CA LEU A 66 -1.12 18.30 17.98
C LEU A 66 -2.03 18.75 19.12
N LYS A 67 -3.10 18.00 19.45
CA LYS A 67 -3.98 18.31 20.57
C LYS A 67 -3.22 18.35 21.90
N LEU A 68 -2.36 17.37 22.16
CA LEU A 68 -1.55 17.31 23.38
C LEU A 68 -0.58 18.49 23.46
N TYR A 69 0.06 18.82 22.35
CA TYR A 69 0.93 19.99 22.27
C TYR A 69 0.17 21.29 22.58
N THR A 70 -0.96 21.53 21.93
CA THR A 70 -1.80 22.71 22.18
C THR A 70 -2.27 22.77 23.64
N ALA A 71 -2.68 21.65 24.23
CA ALA A 71 -3.13 21.58 25.62
C ALA A 71 -2.01 21.83 26.64
N SER A 72 -0.76 21.53 26.29
CA SER A 72 0.40 21.75 27.16
C SER A 72 0.80 23.23 27.32
N ASN A 73 0.22 24.14 26.51
CA ASN A 73 0.63 25.56 26.43
C ASN A 73 2.15 25.73 26.27
N SER A 74 2.82 24.77 25.64
CA SER A 74 4.27 24.82 25.43
C SER A 74 4.64 25.95 24.48
N THR A 75 5.68 26.69 24.84
CA THR A 75 6.33 27.68 23.97
C THR A 75 7.41 27.06 23.09
N GLU A 76 7.76 25.80 23.34
CA GLU A 76 8.74 25.07 22.54
C GLU A 76 8.16 24.68 21.18
N LYS A 77 9.01 24.56 20.15
CA LYS A 77 8.55 24.18 18.82
C LYS A 77 7.98 22.75 18.81
N PHE A 78 6.75 22.60 18.29
CA PHE A 78 6.18 21.27 18.05
C PHE A 78 7.12 20.39 17.21
N THR A 79 7.39 19.20 17.71
CA THR A 79 8.18 18.17 17.02
C THR A 79 7.35 16.90 16.91
N MET A 80 7.19 16.42 15.68
CA MET A 80 6.43 15.21 15.41
C MET A 80 7.23 13.98 15.87
N SER A 81 6.58 13.12 16.65
CA SER A 81 7.11 11.81 17.01
C SER A 81 6.61 10.73 16.06
N ALA A 82 7.48 9.77 15.74
CA ALA A 82 7.10 8.59 14.97
C ALA A 82 6.36 7.58 15.86
N PRO A 83 5.37 6.84 15.33
CA PRO A 83 4.70 5.79 16.05
C PRO A 83 5.67 4.64 16.31
N GLN A 84 5.50 3.99 17.46
CA GLN A 84 6.26 2.78 17.78
C GLN A 84 5.87 1.63 16.84
N ARG A 85 6.80 0.68 16.66
CA ARG A 85 6.56 -0.54 15.86
C ARG A 85 5.31 -1.31 16.32
N SER A 86 5.12 -1.43 17.63
CA SER A 86 3.94 -2.08 18.23
C SER A 86 2.63 -1.38 17.83
N THR A 87 2.62 -0.06 17.76
CA THR A 87 1.48 0.74 17.30
C THR A 87 1.19 0.48 15.83
N ILE A 88 2.21 0.45 14.98
CA ILE A 88 2.06 0.16 13.55
C ILE A 88 1.49 -1.26 13.35
N VAL A 89 2.02 -2.25 14.07
CA VAL A 89 1.50 -3.64 14.03
C VAL A 89 0.02 -3.68 14.39
N LYS A 90 -0.41 -2.94 15.44
CA LYS A 90 -1.82 -2.85 15.79
C LYS A 90 -2.66 -2.28 14.65
N TRP A 91 -2.20 -1.20 13.99
CA TRP A 91 -2.91 -0.62 12.85
C TRP A 91 -3.06 -1.59 11.69
N VAL A 92 -2.00 -2.36 11.37
CA VAL A 92 -2.02 -3.37 10.31
C VAL A 92 -2.98 -4.51 10.64
N VAL A 93 -2.97 -5.02 11.88
CA VAL A 93 -3.86 -6.10 12.31
C VAL A 93 -5.32 -5.66 12.33
N SER A 94 -5.59 -4.39 12.66
CA SER A 94 -6.94 -3.82 12.68
C SER A 94 -7.43 -3.31 11.32
N ALA A 95 -6.59 -3.36 10.28
CA ALA A 95 -6.92 -2.84 8.96
C ALA A 95 -7.78 -3.84 8.19
#